data_AF-A0A242BV88-F1
#
_entry.id   AF-A0A242BV88-F1
#
_cell.length_a   1.000
_cell.length_b   1.000
_cell.length_c   1.000
_cell.angle_alpha   90.00
_cell.angle_beta   90.00
_cell.angle_gamma   90.00
#
_symmetry.space_group_name_H-M   'P 1'
#
loop_
_entity.id
_entity.type
_entity.pdbx_description
1 polymer ?
#
loop_
_entity_poly.entity_id
_entity_poly.type
_entity_poly.pdbx_seq_one_letter_code
_entity_poly.pdbx_strand_id
1 'polypeptide(L)'
;MVDWLVGLSPWQQALAGTIFTYGMTALGAALVFFFKEINKNVLNTMLGFASGVMIAASFWSLLDPAIARAEENGDIPWLVVSIGFGLGGLFLYAADKTLPHMHFGPNHETEGLPSHLKRTILLVFSITLHNIPEGLAVGVAFGAAASADDPRAAILAALSVAIGIGIQNFPEGAAVSIPLRQEGLSRTKAFMYGQASGIVEPIAGVIGALLVTSMSAVLPYALAFAAGAMIYVVVEELIPEAQQTLTSRRHFAVFGVMLGFILMMVLDVALG
;
A
#
# COMPACT_ATOMS: atom_id res chain seq x y z
N MET A 1 -7.74 -21.65 -9.89
CA MET A 1 -7.01 -20.69 -9.02
C MET A 1 -7.79 -20.42 -7.74
N VAL A 2 -9.02 -19.89 -7.82
CA VAL A 2 -9.87 -19.62 -6.64
C VAL A 2 -10.09 -20.88 -5.79
N ASP A 3 -10.46 -22.01 -6.40
CA ASP A 3 -10.64 -23.28 -5.66
C ASP A 3 -9.37 -23.78 -4.96
N TRP A 4 -8.19 -23.45 -5.51
CA TRP A 4 -6.92 -23.78 -4.87
C TRP A 4 -6.68 -22.88 -3.65
N LEU A 5 -6.93 -21.58 -3.77
CA LEU A 5 -6.81 -20.63 -2.65
C LEU A 5 -7.79 -20.95 -1.51
N VAL A 6 -9.03 -21.30 -1.84
CA VAL A 6 -10.05 -21.70 -0.84
C VAL A 6 -9.59 -22.92 -0.02
N GLY A 7 -8.79 -23.82 -0.61
CA GLY A 7 -8.24 -24.98 0.08
C GLY A 7 -7.06 -24.69 1.01
N LEU A 8 -6.52 -23.46 1.01
CA LEU A 8 -5.40 -23.06 1.86
C LEU A 8 -5.88 -22.46 3.19
N SER A 9 -5.01 -22.46 4.20
CA SER A 9 -5.29 -21.72 5.43
C SER A 9 -5.18 -20.20 5.22
N PRO A 10 -5.86 -19.36 6.01
CA PRO A 10 -5.93 -17.91 5.74
C PRO A 10 -4.56 -17.22 5.66
N TRP A 11 -3.61 -17.61 6.51
CA TRP A 11 -2.24 -17.07 6.44
C TRP A 11 -1.49 -17.47 5.16
N GLN A 12 -1.80 -18.63 4.56
CA GLN A 12 -1.21 -19.06 3.28
C GLN A 12 -1.80 -18.29 2.12
N GLN A 13 -3.11 -18.00 2.16
CA GLN A 13 -3.78 -17.15 1.18
C GLN A 13 -3.19 -15.74 1.20
N ALA A 14 -3.08 -15.16 2.41
CA ALA A 14 -2.45 -13.86 2.62
C ALA A 14 -0.99 -13.84 2.16
N LEU A 15 -0.21 -14.88 2.47
CA LEU A 15 1.17 -15.01 2.00
C LEU A 15 1.25 -15.08 0.47
N ALA A 16 0.37 -15.83 -0.19
CA ALA A 16 0.33 -15.91 -1.65
C ALA A 16 -0.01 -14.55 -2.28
N GLY A 17 -1.02 -13.85 -1.74
CA GLY A 17 -1.40 -12.52 -2.18
C GLY A 17 -0.29 -11.48 -2.01
N THR A 18 0.39 -11.50 -0.86
CA THR A 18 1.48 -10.55 -0.56
C THR A 18 2.82 -10.89 -1.22
N ILE A 19 3.09 -12.16 -1.53
CA ILE A 19 4.20 -12.52 -2.42
C ILE A 19 3.95 -11.95 -3.82
N PHE A 20 2.70 -11.95 -4.28
CA PHE A 20 2.33 -11.33 -5.55
C PHE A 20 2.57 -9.81 -5.51
N THR A 21 2.10 -9.10 -4.49
CA THR A 21 2.30 -7.63 -4.39
C THR A 21 3.78 -7.27 -4.28
N TYR A 22 4.54 -7.95 -3.41
CA TYR A 22 6.00 -7.81 -3.35
C TYR A 22 6.69 -8.12 -4.68
N GLY A 23 6.21 -9.15 -5.40
CA GLY A 23 6.69 -9.49 -6.73
C GLY A 23 6.50 -8.34 -7.71
N MET A 24 5.39 -7.61 -7.63
CA MET A 24 5.13 -6.43 -8.45
C MET A 24 6.05 -5.25 -8.07
N THR A 25 6.31 -5.03 -6.78
CA THR A 25 7.34 -4.08 -6.31
C THR A 25 8.70 -4.41 -6.93
N ALA A 26 9.10 -5.68 -6.87
CA ALA A 26 10.35 -6.15 -7.46
C ALA A 26 10.39 -5.99 -8.99
N LEU A 27 9.28 -6.27 -9.69
CA LEU A 27 9.17 -6.07 -11.14
C LEU A 27 9.28 -4.58 -11.52
N GLY A 28 8.66 -3.69 -10.76
CA GLY A 28 8.81 -2.24 -10.91
C GLY A 28 10.26 -1.82 -10.70
N ALA A 29 10.89 -2.29 -9.62
CA ALA A 29 12.28 -2.01 -9.32
C ALA A 29 13.25 -2.53 -10.39
N ALA A 30 12.90 -3.61 -11.09
CA ALA A 30 13.72 -4.18 -12.17
C ALA A 30 13.83 -3.27 -13.40
N LEU A 31 12.97 -2.24 -13.55
CA LEU A 31 13.08 -1.25 -14.63
C LEU A 31 14.43 -0.54 -14.64
N VAL A 32 15.11 -0.46 -13.50
CA VAL A 32 16.45 0.12 -13.36
C VAL A 32 17.52 -0.59 -14.21
N PHE A 33 17.27 -1.85 -14.61
CA PHE A 33 18.16 -2.58 -15.52
C PHE A 33 18.07 -2.09 -16.97
N PHE A 34 16.94 -1.50 -17.35
CA PHE A 34 16.68 -1.01 -18.71
C PHE A 34 16.81 0.52 -18.78
N PHE A 35 16.40 1.23 -17.73
CA PHE A 35 16.33 2.69 -17.69
C PHE A 35 17.21 3.25 -16.58
N LYS A 36 18.01 4.27 -16.93
CA LYS A 36 18.74 5.08 -15.94
C LYS A 36 17.89 6.26 -15.45
N GLU A 37 16.99 6.75 -16.28
CA GLU A 37 16.13 7.89 -16.02
C GLU A 37 14.74 7.60 -16.59
N ILE A 38 13.68 8.07 -15.92
CA ILE A 38 12.31 8.05 -16.42
C ILE A 38 11.87 9.50 -16.71
N ASN A 39 11.04 9.65 -17.74
CA ASN A 39 10.40 10.93 -18.01
C ASN A 39 9.55 11.35 -16.79
N LYS A 40 9.81 12.55 -16.24
CA LYS A 40 9.09 13.06 -15.06
C LYS A 40 7.57 13.00 -15.19
N ASN A 41 7.02 13.21 -16.38
CA ASN A 41 5.56 13.13 -16.57
C ASN A 41 5.06 11.69 -16.38
N VAL A 42 5.82 10.70 -16.84
CA VAL A 42 5.50 9.28 -16.65
C VAL A 42 5.60 8.92 -15.17
N LEU A 43 6.65 9.36 -14.47
CA LEU A 43 6.80 9.15 -13.03
C LEU A 43 5.64 9.79 -12.25
N ASN A 44 5.27 11.03 -12.56
CA ASN A 44 4.14 11.71 -11.92
C ASN A 44 2.81 11.00 -12.18
N THR A 45 2.59 10.48 -13.39
CA THR A 45 1.40 9.66 -13.70
C THR A 45 1.43 8.34 -12.94
N MET A 46 2.59 7.69 -12.82
CA MET A 46 2.77 6.44 -12.07
C MET A 46 2.46 6.63 -10.57
N LEU A 47 3.02 7.66 -9.95
CA LEU A 47 2.78 7.99 -8.53
C LEU A 47 1.36 8.50 -8.27
N GLY A 48 0.81 9.30 -9.20
CA GLY A 48 -0.59 9.68 -9.16
C GLY A 48 -1.50 8.46 -9.25
N PHE A 49 -1.21 7.54 -10.17
CA PHE A 49 -1.94 6.27 -10.30
C PHE A 49 -1.89 5.46 -9.01
N ALA A 50 -0.72 5.33 -8.39
CA ALA A 50 -0.56 4.69 -7.08
C ALA A 50 -1.46 5.30 -6.00
N SER A 51 -1.40 6.63 -5.87
CA SER A 51 -2.26 7.41 -4.95
C SER A 51 -3.75 7.13 -5.20
N GLY A 52 -4.18 7.10 -6.47
CA GLY A 52 -5.56 6.85 -6.84
C GLY A 52 -6.06 5.46 -6.46
N VAL A 53 -5.25 4.43 -6.70
CA VAL A 53 -5.55 3.05 -6.29
C VAL A 53 -5.69 2.97 -4.77
N MET A 54 -4.73 3.52 -4.02
CA MET A 54 -4.74 3.46 -2.55
C MET A 54 -5.92 4.21 -1.93
N ILE A 55 -6.31 5.37 -2.47
CA ILE A 55 -7.50 6.10 -2.01
C ILE A 55 -8.77 5.26 -2.21
N ALA A 56 -8.94 4.70 -3.40
CA ALA A 56 -10.11 3.87 -3.70
C ALA A 56 -10.12 2.60 -2.84
N ALA A 57 -9.00 1.88 -2.73
CA ALA A 57 -8.88 0.69 -1.89
C ALA A 57 -9.17 1.00 -0.41
N SER A 58 -8.72 2.16 0.09
CA SER A 58 -9.00 2.61 1.46
C SER A 58 -10.49 2.72 1.74
N PHE A 59 -11.30 3.15 0.75
CA PHE A 59 -12.74 3.23 0.93
C PHE A 59 -13.43 1.89 0.67
N TRP A 60 -13.44 1.41 -0.58
CA TRP A 60 -14.25 0.25 -0.98
C TRP A 60 -13.74 -1.06 -0.38
N SER A 61 -12.43 -1.26 -0.32
CA SER A 61 -11.89 -2.54 0.11
C SER A 61 -11.64 -2.64 1.61
N LEU A 62 -11.70 -1.52 2.34
CA LEU A 62 -11.40 -1.47 3.77
C LEU A 62 -12.49 -0.78 4.60
N LEU A 63 -12.76 0.51 4.36
CA LEU A 63 -13.74 1.24 5.18
C LEU A 63 -15.15 0.70 5.01
N ASP A 64 -15.59 0.42 3.78
CA ASP A 64 -16.93 -0.09 3.52
C ASP A 64 -17.15 -1.48 4.17
N PRO A 65 -16.24 -2.47 3.99
CA PRO A 65 -16.25 -3.69 4.77
C PRO A 65 -16.19 -3.47 6.28
N ALA A 66 -15.41 -2.50 6.76
CA ALA A 66 -15.33 -2.20 8.20
C ALA A 66 -16.67 -1.71 8.75
N ILE A 67 -17.39 -0.87 8.00
CA ILE A 67 -18.73 -0.39 8.36
C ILE A 67 -19.69 -1.57 8.43
N ALA A 68 -19.73 -2.41 7.39
CA ALA A 68 -20.60 -3.58 7.34
C ALA A 68 -20.33 -4.54 8.51
N ARG A 69 -19.06 -4.83 8.82
CA ARG A 69 -18.71 -5.71 9.95
C ARG A 69 -19.06 -5.09 11.31
N ALA A 70 -18.97 -3.77 11.46
CA ALA A 70 -19.39 -3.11 12.68
C ALA A 70 -20.92 -3.20 12.87
N GLU A 71 -21.70 -3.12 11.79
CA GLU A 71 -23.16 -3.34 11.83
C GLU A 71 -23.52 -4.77 12.23
N GLU A 72 -22.85 -5.76 11.63
CA GLU A 72 -23.02 -7.19 11.95
C GLU A 72 -22.72 -7.50 13.42
N ASN A 73 -21.70 -6.83 13.99
CA ASN A 73 -21.34 -6.98 15.40
C ASN A 73 -22.33 -6.30 16.36
N GLY A 74 -23.28 -5.50 15.85
CA GLY A 74 -24.19 -4.68 16.66
C GLY A 74 -23.51 -3.44 17.28
N ASP A 75 -22.34 -3.05 16.76
CA ASP A 75 -21.63 -1.85 17.19
C ASP A 75 -22.26 -0.58 16.57
N ILE A 76 -21.76 0.60 16.97
CA ILE A 76 -22.09 1.87 16.31
C ILE A 76 -21.08 2.08 15.18
N PRO A 77 -21.44 1.89 13.89
CA PRO A 77 -20.45 1.70 12.82
C PRO A 77 -19.54 2.91 12.61
N TRP A 78 -20.13 4.11 12.56
CA TRP A 78 -19.37 5.35 12.36
C TRP A 78 -18.36 5.57 13.50
N LEU A 79 -18.65 5.13 14.73
CA LEU A 79 -17.76 5.31 15.87
C LEU A 79 -16.58 4.35 15.79
N VAL A 80 -16.84 3.06 15.56
CA VAL A 80 -15.82 2.01 15.41
C VAL A 80 -14.83 2.38 14.30
N VAL A 81 -15.37 2.72 13.13
CA VAL A 81 -14.57 3.02 11.95
C VAL A 81 -13.80 4.33 12.12
N SER A 82 -14.38 5.36 12.76
CA SER A 82 -13.64 6.59 13.07
C SER A 82 -12.47 6.35 14.03
N ILE A 83 -12.66 5.49 15.05
CA ILE A 83 -11.59 5.14 15.99
C ILE A 83 -10.48 4.40 15.27
N GLY A 84 -10.81 3.35 14.51
CA GLY A 84 -9.81 2.57 13.76
C GLY A 84 -9.03 3.46 12.79
N PHE A 85 -9.75 4.23 11.96
CA PHE A 85 -9.15 5.15 10.99
C PHE A 85 -8.24 6.19 11.64
N GLY A 86 -8.71 6.83 12.72
CA GLY A 86 -7.92 7.80 13.47
C GLY A 86 -6.66 7.19 14.10
N LEU A 87 -6.76 5.97 14.66
CA LEU A 87 -5.61 5.26 15.22
C LEU A 87 -4.60 4.85 14.15
N GLY A 88 -5.06 4.48 12.96
CA GLY A 88 -4.19 4.18 11.80
C GLY A 88 -3.36 5.38 11.37
N GLY A 89 -4.02 6.52 11.18
CA GLY A 89 -3.32 7.77 10.84
C GLY A 89 -2.38 8.24 11.96
N LEU A 90 -2.82 8.16 13.23
CA LEU A 90 -1.99 8.52 14.38
C LEU A 90 -0.77 7.60 14.52
N PHE A 91 -0.93 6.31 14.21
CA PHE A 91 0.17 5.35 14.24
C PHE A 91 1.26 5.72 13.24
N LEU A 92 0.90 6.05 11.98
CA LEU A 92 1.89 6.49 11.01
C LEU A 92 2.47 7.87 11.34
N TYR A 93 1.65 8.82 11.80
CA TYR A 93 2.16 10.08 12.29
C TYR A 93 3.22 9.89 13.40
N ALA A 94 2.97 8.98 14.34
CA ALA A 94 3.94 8.65 15.38
C ALA A 94 5.17 7.92 14.81
N ALA A 95 4.99 7.04 13.83
CA ALA A 95 6.09 6.39 13.12
C ALA A 95 6.98 7.45 12.45
N ASP A 96 6.41 8.37 11.68
CA ASP A 96 7.16 9.45 11.01
C ASP A 96 7.96 10.30 12.00
N LYS A 97 7.33 10.71 13.11
CA LYS A 97 8.00 11.53 14.13
C LYS A 97 9.13 10.81 14.88
N THR A 98 9.14 9.49 14.88
CA THR A 98 10.11 8.70 15.67
C THR A 98 11.18 8.05 14.79
N LEU A 99 10.78 7.57 13.63
CA LEU A 99 11.62 6.81 12.73
C LEU A 99 12.37 7.74 11.78
N PRO A 100 13.72 7.70 11.76
CA PRO A 100 14.49 8.54 10.86
C PRO A 100 14.18 8.17 9.42
N HIS A 101 13.52 9.07 8.69
CA HIS A 101 13.20 8.89 7.29
C HIS A 101 13.36 10.22 6.54
N MET A 102 13.19 10.16 5.23
CA MET A 102 13.22 11.35 4.39
C MET A 102 12.08 11.29 3.41
N HIS A 103 11.42 12.43 3.26
CA HIS A 103 10.43 12.65 2.22
C HIS A 103 11.09 12.70 0.85
N PHE A 104 10.38 12.23 -0.16
CA PHE A 104 10.80 12.44 -1.53
C PHE A 104 10.70 13.94 -1.87
N GLY A 105 11.73 14.47 -2.55
CA GLY A 105 11.70 15.82 -3.10
C GLY A 105 12.99 16.62 -3.07
N PRO A 106 13.03 17.79 -3.74
CA PRO A 106 14.25 18.59 -3.93
C PRO A 106 14.80 19.20 -2.63
N ASN A 107 13.93 19.41 -1.64
CA ASN A 107 14.31 19.98 -0.34
C ASN A 107 14.92 18.94 0.61
N HIS A 108 14.79 17.64 0.30
CA HIS A 108 15.36 16.52 1.07
C HIS A 108 15.10 16.67 2.58
N GLU A 109 13.85 16.96 2.94
CA GLU A 109 13.47 17.19 4.32
C GLU A 109 13.55 15.86 5.10
N THR A 110 14.39 15.84 6.13
CA THR A 110 14.55 14.70 7.03
C THR A 110 13.61 14.85 8.21
N GLU A 111 12.92 13.77 8.56
CA GLU A 111 12.03 13.72 9.72
C GLU A 111 12.39 12.51 10.61
N GLY A 112 11.92 12.53 11.86
CA GLY A 112 12.25 11.55 12.88
C GLY A 112 13.46 11.91 13.73
N LEU A 113 13.95 10.94 14.51
CA LEU A 113 15.12 11.13 15.36
C LEU A 113 16.39 11.36 14.51
N PRO A 114 17.35 12.21 14.95
CA PRO A 114 18.58 12.43 14.21
C PRO A 114 19.33 11.10 14.00
N SER A 115 19.70 10.82 12.75
CA SER A 115 20.45 9.60 12.40
C SER A 115 21.67 9.90 11.54
N HIS A 116 22.64 9.00 11.58
CA HIS A 116 23.81 9.03 10.70
C HIS A 116 23.63 8.15 9.46
N LEU A 117 22.39 7.70 9.18
CA LEU A 117 22.11 6.84 8.04
C LEU A 117 22.31 7.63 6.74
N LYS A 118 22.76 6.92 5.72
CA LYS A 118 22.88 7.50 4.38
C LYS A 118 21.48 7.83 3.87
N ARG A 119 21.35 8.98 3.22
CA ARG A 119 20.19 9.42 2.44
C ARG A 119 19.42 8.30 1.75
N THR A 120 20.10 7.48 0.94
CA THR A 120 19.51 6.32 0.23
C THR A 120 18.79 5.34 1.16
N ILE A 121 19.30 5.11 2.37
CA ILE A 121 18.69 4.22 3.36
C ILE A 121 17.42 4.86 3.93
N LEU A 122 17.41 6.18 4.15
CA LEU A 122 16.24 6.90 4.66
C LEU A 122 15.08 6.89 3.66
N LEU A 123 15.35 7.00 2.35
CA LEU A 123 14.33 6.86 1.29
C LEU A 123 13.75 5.44 1.23
N VAL A 124 14.61 4.42 1.30
CA VAL A 124 14.15 3.02 1.31
C VAL A 124 13.32 2.74 2.56
N PHE A 125 13.68 3.34 3.69
CA PHE A 125 12.98 3.16 4.94
C PHE A 125 11.59 3.81 4.96
N SER A 126 11.43 5.03 4.42
CA SER A 126 10.10 5.65 4.25
C SER A 126 9.16 4.72 3.47
N ILE A 127 9.60 4.22 2.30
CA ILE A 127 8.77 3.30 1.50
C ILE A 127 8.54 1.97 2.20
N THR A 128 9.50 1.49 2.99
CA THR A 128 9.28 0.29 3.82
C THR A 128 8.15 0.52 4.81
N LEU A 129 8.02 1.72 5.38
CA LEU A 129 6.91 2.04 6.29
C LEU A 129 5.56 2.07 5.55
N HIS A 130 5.53 2.49 4.29
CA HIS A 130 4.29 2.49 3.47
C HIS A 130 3.81 1.10 3.09
N ASN A 131 4.75 0.19 2.85
CA ASN A 131 4.45 -1.19 2.49
C ASN A 131 3.87 -2.00 3.68
N ILE A 132 3.96 -1.49 4.92
CA ILE A 132 3.32 -2.14 6.08
C ILE A 132 1.79 -2.07 5.99
N PRO A 133 1.15 -0.88 5.86
CA PRO A 133 -0.30 -0.78 5.61
C PRO A 133 -0.80 -1.61 4.44
N GLU A 134 -0.07 -1.65 3.32
CA GLU A 134 -0.46 -2.43 2.14
C GLU A 134 -0.47 -3.93 2.41
N GLY A 135 0.61 -4.45 2.99
CA GLY A 135 0.68 -5.84 3.40
C GLY A 135 -0.44 -6.19 4.39
N LEU A 136 -0.67 -5.33 5.40
CA LEU A 136 -1.77 -5.49 6.35
C LEU A 136 -3.13 -5.53 5.65
N ALA A 137 -3.40 -4.63 4.69
CA ALA A 137 -4.66 -4.58 3.96
C ALA A 137 -4.95 -5.89 3.21
N VAL A 138 -3.96 -6.42 2.46
CA VAL A 138 -4.08 -7.72 1.79
C VAL A 138 -4.29 -8.85 2.80
N GLY A 139 -3.52 -8.85 3.89
CA GLY A 139 -3.61 -9.86 4.94
C GLY A 139 -4.96 -9.90 5.63
N VAL A 140 -5.47 -8.73 6.01
CA VAL A 140 -6.78 -8.57 6.66
C VAL A 140 -7.90 -9.00 5.72
N ALA A 141 -7.83 -8.69 4.43
CA ALA A 141 -8.83 -9.11 3.45
C ALA A 141 -8.91 -10.65 3.33
N PHE A 142 -7.76 -11.33 3.19
CA PHE A 142 -7.73 -12.80 3.17
C PHE A 142 -8.10 -13.42 4.53
N GLY A 143 -7.71 -12.79 5.63
CA GLY A 143 -8.12 -13.22 6.98
C GLY A 143 -9.63 -13.15 7.19
N ALA A 144 -10.27 -12.08 6.71
CA ALA A 144 -11.72 -11.88 6.81
C ALA A 144 -12.52 -12.88 5.95
N ALA A 145 -11.93 -13.34 4.83
CA ALA A 145 -12.53 -14.35 3.97
C ALA A 145 -12.71 -15.71 4.66
N ALA A 146 -11.94 -16.00 5.71
CA ALA A 146 -12.04 -17.24 6.48
C ALA A 146 -13.36 -17.37 7.27
N SER A 147 -13.98 -16.24 7.59
CA SER A 147 -15.18 -16.14 8.42
C SER A 147 -16.40 -15.66 7.62
N ALA A 148 -16.31 -15.67 6.29
CA ALA A 148 -17.39 -15.23 5.40
C ALA A 148 -18.35 -16.38 5.08
N ASP A 149 -19.64 -16.05 4.93
CA ASP A 149 -20.68 -17.02 4.58
C ASP A 149 -20.47 -17.64 3.18
N ASP A 150 -19.95 -16.85 2.23
CA ASP A 150 -19.49 -17.33 0.93
C ASP A 150 -17.96 -17.17 0.81
N PRO A 151 -17.19 -18.25 1.08
CA PRO A 151 -15.73 -18.23 0.97
C PRO A 151 -15.23 -17.90 -0.44
N ARG A 152 -15.98 -18.25 -1.49
CA ARG A 152 -15.54 -17.97 -2.87
C ARG A 152 -15.65 -16.49 -3.19
N ALA A 153 -16.78 -15.87 -2.86
CA ALA A 153 -16.97 -14.43 -3.04
C ALA A 153 -15.95 -13.64 -2.22
N ALA A 154 -15.73 -14.03 -0.95
CA ALA A 154 -14.78 -13.31 -0.10
C ALA A 154 -13.31 -13.45 -0.56
N ILE A 155 -12.92 -14.61 -1.12
CA ILE A 155 -11.60 -14.76 -1.74
C ILE A 155 -11.47 -13.92 -3.01
N LEU A 156 -12.54 -13.75 -3.80
CA LEU A 156 -12.53 -12.86 -4.96
C LEU A 156 -12.34 -11.40 -4.54
N ALA A 157 -13.06 -10.94 -3.51
CA ALA A 157 -12.87 -9.61 -2.95
C ALA A 157 -11.42 -9.40 -2.44
N ALA A 158 -10.87 -10.37 -1.71
CA ALA A 158 -9.47 -10.31 -1.25
C ALA A 158 -8.46 -10.30 -2.41
N LEU A 159 -8.74 -11.04 -3.49
CA LEU A 159 -7.94 -10.99 -4.71
C LEU A 159 -8.03 -9.62 -5.40
N SER A 160 -9.19 -8.96 -5.40
CA SER A 160 -9.34 -7.59 -5.92
C SER A 160 -8.41 -6.62 -5.19
N VAL A 161 -8.35 -6.70 -3.86
CA VAL A 161 -7.41 -5.91 -3.04
C VAL A 161 -5.96 -6.21 -3.41
N ALA A 162 -5.59 -7.50 -3.46
CA ALA A 162 -4.23 -7.91 -3.79
C ALA A 162 -3.82 -7.50 -5.21
N ILE A 163 -4.73 -7.56 -6.18
CA ILE A 163 -4.49 -7.13 -7.57
C ILE A 163 -4.36 -5.62 -7.64
N GLY A 164 -5.26 -4.87 -6.98
CA GLY A 164 -5.20 -3.41 -6.91
C GLY A 164 -3.86 -2.95 -6.36
N ILE A 165 -3.50 -3.43 -5.17
CA ILE A 165 -2.21 -3.16 -4.53
C ILE A 165 -1.07 -3.61 -5.46
N GLY A 166 -1.05 -4.86 -5.93
CA GLY A 166 0.04 -5.33 -6.81
C GLY A 166 0.24 -4.47 -8.07
N ILE A 167 -0.83 -4.00 -8.73
CA ILE A 167 -0.70 -3.14 -9.91
C ILE A 167 -0.05 -1.80 -9.55
N GLN A 168 -0.33 -1.25 -8.37
CA GLN A 168 0.18 0.04 -7.92
C GLN A 168 1.62 -0.04 -7.38
N ASN A 169 2.00 -1.18 -6.80
CA ASN A 169 3.35 -1.43 -6.30
C ASN A 169 4.41 -1.44 -7.43
N PHE A 170 4.02 -1.74 -8.67
CA PHE A 170 4.93 -1.66 -9.82
C PHE A 170 5.42 -0.21 -10.07
N PRO A 171 4.52 0.79 -10.22
CA PRO A 171 4.85 2.20 -10.12
C PRO A 171 5.82 2.58 -9.00
N GLU A 172 5.55 2.13 -7.78
CA GLU A 172 6.34 2.49 -6.60
C GLU A 172 7.74 1.87 -6.62
N GLY A 173 7.87 0.59 -6.96
CA GLY A 173 9.17 -0.07 -7.09
C GLY A 173 10.09 0.64 -8.10
N ALA A 174 9.52 1.16 -9.19
CA ALA A 174 10.25 1.97 -10.16
C ALA A 174 10.64 3.34 -9.57
N ALA A 175 9.73 3.97 -8.83
CA ALA A 175 9.95 5.25 -8.14
C ALA A 175 11.01 5.17 -7.04
N VAL A 176 11.26 3.98 -6.45
CA VAL A 176 12.38 3.79 -5.52
C VAL A 176 13.69 3.60 -6.27
N SER A 177 13.75 2.61 -7.15
CA SER A 177 15.02 2.12 -7.71
C SER A 177 15.66 3.11 -8.69
N ILE A 178 14.86 3.87 -9.44
CA ILE A 178 15.38 4.73 -10.51
C ILE A 178 16.04 6.00 -9.96
N PRO A 179 15.47 6.73 -8.99
CA PRO A 179 16.17 7.82 -8.31
C PRO A 179 17.47 7.35 -7.65
N LEU A 180 17.49 6.18 -7.01
CA LEU A 180 18.74 5.63 -6.45
C LEU A 180 19.80 5.38 -7.52
N ARG A 181 19.39 4.95 -8.72
CA ARG A 181 20.28 4.81 -9.87
C ARG A 181 20.76 6.16 -10.41
N GLN A 182 19.92 7.20 -10.39
CA GLN A 182 20.30 8.57 -10.74
C GLN A 182 21.31 9.16 -9.75
N GLU A 183 21.18 8.82 -8.46
CA GLU A 183 22.12 9.18 -7.38
C GLU A 183 23.47 8.43 -7.46
N GLY A 184 23.66 7.54 -8.44
CA GLY A 184 24.95 6.92 -8.75
C GLY A 184 25.13 5.48 -8.24
N LEU A 185 24.10 4.87 -7.62
CA LEU A 185 24.17 3.44 -7.28
C LEU A 185 24.25 2.57 -8.54
N SER A 186 24.87 1.39 -8.43
CA SER A 186 24.86 0.40 -9.51
C SER A 186 23.45 -0.13 -9.75
N ARG A 187 23.15 -0.60 -10.97
CA ARG A 187 21.83 -1.18 -11.33
C ARG A 187 21.38 -2.24 -10.32
N THR A 188 22.29 -3.16 -9.98
CA THR A 188 22.01 -4.22 -9.01
C THR A 188 21.72 -3.67 -7.62
N LYS A 189 22.48 -2.68 -7.13
CA LYS A 189 22.23 -2.09 -5.79
C LYS A 189 20.89 -1.36 -5.75
N ALA A 190 20.61 -0.56 -6.77
CA ALA A 190 19.36 0.17 -6.89
C ALA A 190 18.14 -0.78 -6.96
N PHE A 191 18.24 -1.87 -7.72
CA PHE A 191 17.24 -2.93 -7.73
C PHE A 191 17.08 -3.60 -6.37
N MET A 192 18.20 -3.98 -5.71
CA MET A 192 18.13 -4.65 -4.41
C MET A 192 17.48 -3.78 -3.33
N TYR A 193 17.78 -2.48 -3.31
CA TYR A 193 17.10 -1.55 -2.41
C TYR A 193 15.64 -1.34 -2.78
N GLY A 194 15.32 -1.22 -4.08
CA GLY A 194 13.95 -1.01 -4.55
C GLY A 194 13.02 -2.20 -4.30
N GLN A 195 13.50 -3.45 -4.41
CA GLN A 195 12.69 -4.60 -4.00
C GLN A 195 12.65 -4.75 -2.48
N ALA A 196 13.76 -4.47 -1.79
CA ALA A 196 13.85 -4.68 -0.35
C ALA A 196 12.89 -3.78 0.44
N SER A 197 12.47 -2.64 -0.11
CA SER A 197 11.42 -1.83 0.50
C SER A 197 10.08 -2.57 0.60
N GLY A 198 9.77 -3.49 -0.33
CA GLY A 198 8.53 -4.26 -0.35
C GLY A 198 8.57 -5.58 0.45
N ILE A 199 9.72 -5.97 1.00
CA ILE A 199 9.85 -7.27 1.70
C ILE A 199 8.98 -7.37 2.96
N VAL A 200 8.51 -6.23 3.46
CA VAL A 200 7.66 -6.15 4.62
C VAL A 200 6.21 -6.52 4.32
N GLU A 201 5.75 -6.41 3.06
CA GLU A 201 4.37 -6.71 2.70
C GLU A 201 3.98 -8.16 3.05
N PRO A 202 4.79 -9.21 2.74
CA PRO A 202 4.48 -10.57 3.13
C PRO A 202 4.44 -10.80 4.65
N ILE A 203 5.31 -10.11 5.38
CA ILE A 203 5.37 -10.21 6.84
C ILE A 203 4.11 -9.58 7.44
N ALA A 204 3.80 -8.36 7.00
CA ALA A 204 2.61 -7.62 7.42
C ALA A 204 1.31 -8.35 7.04
N GLY A 205 1.24 -8.95 5.85
CA GLY A 205 0.04 -9.69 5.42
C GLY A 205 -0.22 -10.97 6.20
N VAL A 206 0.84 -11.73 6.52
CA VAL A 206 0.68 -12.89 7.41
C VAL A 206 0.22 -12.45 8.80
N ILE A 207 0.81 -11.38 9.35
CA ILE A 207 0.39 -10.83 10.65
C ILE A 207 -1.08 -10.38 10.60
N GLY A 208 -1.48 -9.64 9.55
CA GLY A 208 -2.85 -9.17 9.37
C GLY A 208 -3.87 -10.31 9.32
N ALA A 209 -3.57 -11.37 8.56
CA ALA A 209 -4.45 -12.53 8.47
C ALA A 209 -4.59 -13.27 9.81
N LEU A 210 -3.49 -13.43 10.55
CA LEU A 210 -3.50 -14.10 11.86
C LEU A 210 -4.26 -13.29 12.92
N LEU A 211 -4.11 -11.96 12.91
CA LEU A 211 -4.83 -11.07 13.84
C LEU A 211 -6.34 -11.13 13.62
N VAL A 212 -6.78 -11.07 12.36
CA VAL A 212 -8.22 -11.08 12.01
C VAL A 212 -8.89 -12.40 12.33
N THR A 213 -8.25 -13.51 11.99
CA THR A 213 -8.79 -14.84 12.26
C THR A 213 -8.91 -15.16 13.74
N SER A 214 -8.15 -14.46 14.59
CA SER A 214 -8.16 -14.65 16.05
C SER A 214 -9.13 -13.71 16.78
N MET A 215 -9.61 -12.64 16.14
CA MET A 215 -10.30 -11.53 16.81
C MET A 215 -11.41 -10.89 15.94
N SER A 216 -12.53 -11.59 15.73
CA SER A 216 -13.65 -11.10 14.88
C SER A 216 -14.23 -9.75 15.31
N ALA A 217 -14.31 -9.48 16.62
CA ALA A 217 -14.78 -8.19 17.15
C ALA A 217 -13.83 -7.02 16.85
N VAL A 218 -12.55 -7.29 16.58
CA VAL A 218 -11.53 -6.26 16.30
C VAL A 218 -11.39 -6.01 14.79
N LEU A 219 -11.92 -6.90 13.94
CA LEU A 219 -11.86 -6.78 12.49
C LEU A 219 -12.28 -5.39 11.95
N PRO A 220 -13.42 -4.79 12.33
CA PRO A 220 -13.81 -3.48 11.80
C PRO A 220 -12.82 -2.37 12.20
N TYR A 221 -12.23 -2.45 13.40
CA TYR A 221 -11.16 -1.53 13.81
C TYR A 221 -9.89 -1.73 12.99
N ALA A 222 -9.49 -2.98 12.72
CA ALA A 222 -8.28 -3.31 11.97
C ALA A 222 -8.36 -2.89 10.50
N LEU A 223 -9.50 -3.12 9.85
CA LEU A 223 -9.78 -2.65 8.48
C LEU A 223 -9.72 -1.12 8.41
N ALA A 224 -10.43 -0.43 9.33
CA ALA A 224 -10.42 1.02 9.38
C ALA A 224 -9.03 1.58 9.71
N PHE A 225 -8.26 0.93 10.57
CA PHE A 225 -6.87 1.27 10.87
C PHE A 225 -5.98 1.20 9.63
N ALA A 226 -6.06 0.12 8.85
CA ALA A 226 -5.30 0.00 7.61
C ALA A 226 -5.68 1.12 6.59
N ALA A 227 -6.97 1.45 6.49
CA ALA A 227 -7.44 2.55 5.63
C ALA A 227 -6.91 3.92 6.11
N GLY A 228 -6.94 4.19 7.40
CA GLY A 228 -6.42 5.43 7.98
C GLY A 228 -4.92 5.60 7.75
N ALA A 229 -4.17 4.52 7.94
CA ALA A 229 -2.74 4.50 7.66
C ALA A 229 -2.44 4.74 6.17
N MET A 230 -3.16 4.09 5.25
CA MET A 230 -2.95 4.31 3.81
C MET A 230 -3.31 5.73 3.36
N ILE A 231 -4.42 6.30 3.84
CA ILE A 231 -4.78 7.69 3.50
C ILE A 231 -3.72 8.67 4.01
N TYR A 232 -3.16 8.43 5.19
CA TYR A 232 -2.06 9.24 5.71
C TYR A 232 -0.86 9.22 4.75
N VAL A 233 -0.38 8.05 4.32
CA VAL A 233 0.73 7.91 3.36
C VAL A 233 0.43 8.63 2.04
N VAL A 234 -0.76 8.45 1.49
CA VAL A 234 -1.11 9.03 0.19
C VAL A 234 -1.05 10.56 0.24
N VAL A 235 -1.56 11.15 1.31
CA VAL A 235 -1.63 12.61 1.46
C VAL A 235 -0.28 13.21 1.83
N GLU A 236 0.48 12.57 2.72
CA GLU A 236 1.76 13.08 3.20
C GLU A 236 2.87 12.92 2.14
N GLU A 237 2.86 11.81 1.41
CA GLU A 237 4.00 11.42 0.58
C GLU A 237 3.68 11.35 -0.92
N LEU A 238 2.75 10.47 -1.33
CA LEU A 238 2.58 10.15 -2.76
C LEU A 238 2.01 11.30 -3.60
N ILE A 239 0.97 11.98 -3.11
CA ILE A 239 0.37 13.12 -3.83
C ILE A 239 1.37 14.29 -3.92
N PRO A 240 2.02 14.72 -2.82
CA PRO A 240 3.05 15.75 -2.89
C PRO A 240 4.17 15.39 -3.87
N GLU A 241 4.69 14.16 -3.82
CA GLU A 241 5.75 13.71 -4.72
C GLU A 241 5.31 13.74 -6.20
N ALA A 242 4.13 13.22 -6.50
CA ALA A 242 3.58 13.23 -7.85
C ALA A 242 3.40 14.66 -8.42
N GLN A 243 3.23 15.66 -7.53
CA GLN A 243 2.96 17.05 -7.92
C GLN A 243 4.19 17.99 -7.90
N GLN A 244 5.39 17.51 -7.62
CA GLN A 244 6.58 18.36 -7.46
C GLN A 244 7.03 19.15 -8.70
N THR A 245 6.49 18.87 -9.89
CA THR A 245 6.81 19.65 -11.10
C THR A 245 6.24 21.09 -11.06
N LEU A 246 7.15 22.06 -11.10
CA LEU A 246 6.92 23.53 -11.03
C LEU A 246 6.09 24.16 -12.18
N THR A 247 5.42 23.41 -13.05
CA THR A 247 4.67 23.98 -14.18
C THR A 247 3.41 23.14 -14.51
N SER A 248 2.61 23.59 -15.49
CA SER A 248 1.32 23.04 -16.01
C SER A 248 1.20 21.52 -16.25
N ARG A 249 2.22 20.74 -15.91
CA ARG A 249 2.31 19.28 -15.99
C ARG A 249 1.79 18.56 -14.74
N ARG A 250 1.33 19.29 -13.71
CA ARG A 250 0.62 18.71 -12.54
C ARG A 250 -0.60 17.87 -12.94
N HIS A 251 -1.21 18.15 -14.09
CA HIS A 251 -2.34 17.36 -14.60
C HIS A 251 -1.98 15.89 -14.88
N PHE A 252 -0.71 15.54 -15.14
CA PHE A 252 -0.30 14.13 -15.31
C PHE A 252 -0.49 13.32 -14.03
N ALA A 253 -0.19 13.91 -12.87
CA ALA A 253 -0.46 13.29 -11.57
C ALA A 253 -1.97 13.17 -11.34
N VAL A 254 -2.73 14.24 -11.62
CA VAL A 254 -4.20 14.23 -11.46
C VAL A 254 -4.86 13.15 -12.32
N PHE A 255 -4.50 13.06 -13.61
CA PHE A 255 -5.01 12.00 -14.48
C PHE A 255 -4.54 10.61 -14.05
N GLY A 256 -3.33 10.50 -13.49
CA GLY A 256 -2.86 9.31 -12.81
C GLY A 256 -3.81 8.90 -11.69
N VAL A 257 -4.09 9.82 -10.74
CA VAL A 257 -5.02 9.60 -9.62
C VAL A 257 -6.38 9.14 -10.12
N MET A 258 -6.95 9.84 -11.11
CA MET A 258 -8.24 9.46 -11.68
C MET A 258 -8.20 8.06 -12.29
N LEU A 259 -7.15 7.72 -13.03
CA LEU A 259 -7.01 6.41 -13.67
C LEU A 259 -6.86 5.29 -12.63
N GLY A 260 -6.02 5.48 -11.62
CA GLY A 260 -5.82 4.51 -10.53
C GLY A 260 -7.09 4.30 -9.72
N PHE A 261 -7.77 5.40 -9.38
CA PHE A 261 -9.04 5.36 -8.67
C PHE A 261 -10.11 4.61 -9.48
N ILE A 262 -10.28 4.93 -10.77
CA ILE A 262 -11.23 4.24 -11.65
C ILE A 262 -10.90 2.75 -11.74
N LEU A 263 -9.62 2.39 -11.92
CA LEU A 263 -9.19 1.00 -12.01
C LEU A 263 -9.56 0.24 -10.73
N MET A 264 -9.21 0.79 -9.57
CA MET A 264 -9.49 0.14 -8.30
C MET A 264 -10.99 0.06 -8.01
N MET A 265 -11.76 1.12 -8.29
CA MET A 265 -13.22 1.11 -8.18
C MET A 265 -13.84 0.03 -9.09
N VAL A 266 -13.34 -0.14 -10.32
CA VAL A 266 -13.82 -1.19 -11.23
C VAL A 266 -13.43 -2.58 -10.70
N LEU A 267 -12.21 -2.76 -10.21
CA LEU A 267 -11.80 -4.03 -9.61
C LEU A 267 -12.69 -4.39 -8.43
N ASP A 268 -12.95 -3.45 -7.54
CA ASP A 268 -13.79 -3.68 -6.37
C ASP A 268 -15.24 -3.94 -6.75
N VAL A 269 -15.90 -3.03 -7.48
CA VAL A 269 -17.32 -3.15 -7.85
C VAL A 269 -17.62 -4.33 -8.79
N ALA A 270 -16.66 -4.76 -9.61
CA ALA A 270 -16.88 -5.86 -10.56
C ALA A 270 -16.52 -7.24 -10.00
N LEU A 271 -15.63 -7.33 -9.01
CA LEU A 271 -15.08 -8.59 -8.48
C LEU A 271 -15.36 -8.79 -6.98
N GLY A 272 -15.82 -7.76 -6.28
CA GLY A 272 -16.22 -7.75 -4.87
C GLY A 272 -17.74 -7.82 -4.74
#